data_AF-A0A943XU09-F1
#
_entry.id   AF-A0A943XU09-F1
#
_cell.length_a   1.000
_cell.length_b   1.000
_cell.length_c   1.000
_cell.angle_alpha   90.00
_cell.angle_beta   90.00
_cell.angle_gamma   90.00
#
_symmetry.space_group_name_H-M   'P 1'
#
loop_
_entity.id
_entity.type
_entity.pdbx_description
1 polymer ?
#
loop_
_entity_poly.entity_id
_entity_poly.type
_entity_poly.pdbx_seq_one_letter_code
_entity_poly.pdbx_strand_id
1 'polypeptide(L)' 'MEKSIARTELYNADEVFFSGTAMEVAPVVEVDDIKVADGKPGKVCLELKKLFADLTHGRNPKYMDALRPVYEK' A
#
# COMPACT_ATOMS: atom_id res chain seq x y z
N MET A 1 -7.42 -7.12 -13.36
CA MET A 1 -7.47 -6.41 -14.65
C MET A 1 -6.99 -5.01 -14.40
N GLU A 2 -6.07 -4.51 -15.22
CA GLU A 2 -5.51 -3.16 -15.09
C GLU A 2 -6.25 -2.23 -16.07
N LYS A 3 -6.44 -0.97 -15.69
CA LYS A 3 -7.07 0.06 -16.54
C LYS A 3 -6.38 1.41 -16.35
N SER A 4 -6.49 2.27 -17.36
CA SER A 4 -6.16 3.69 -17.19
C SER A 4 -7.16 4.34 -16.24
N ILE A 5 -6.65 5.23 -15.39
CA ILE A 5 -7.43 5.98 -14.41
C ILE A 5 -7.32 7.46 -14.75
N ALA A 6 -8.47 8.13 -14.91
CA ALA A 6 -8.52 9.57 -15.05
C ALA A 6 -8.28 10.24 -13.70
N ARG A 7 -7.68 11.44 -13.70
CA ARG A 7 -7.42 12.23 -12.48
C ARG A 7 -8.70 12.44 -11.65
N THR A 8 -9.84 12.66 -12.30
CA THR A 8 -11.15 12.84 -11.65
C THR A 8 -11.68 11.60 -10.95
N GLU A 9 -11.21 10.40 -11.31
CA GLU A 9 -11.56 9.18 -10.58
C GLU A 9 -10.89 9.14 -9.21
N LEU A 10 -9.71 9.77 -9.04
CA LEU A 10 -9.02 9.83 -7.74
C LEU A 10 -9.84 10.60 -6.70
N TYR A 11 -10.53 11.66 -7.11
CA TYR A 11 -11.35 12.48 -6.23
C TYR A 11 -12.61 11.78 -5.72
N ASN A 12 -13.04 10.72 -6.43
CA ASN A 12 -14.23 9.93 -6.08
C ASN A 12 -13.87 8.54 -5.55
N ALA A 13 -12.58 8.26 -5.33
CA ALA A 13 -12.13 6.99 -4.81
C ALA A 13 -12.39 6.88 -3.30
N ASP A 14 -12.73 5.69 -2.84
CA ASP A 14 -12.83 5.39 -1.41
C ASP A 14 -11.46 5.40 -0.73
N GLU A 15 -10.42 4.96 -1.44
CA GLU A 15 -9.03 4.93 -0.97
C GLU A 15 -8.06 5.17 -2.14
N VAL A 16 -6.95 5.87 -1.86
CA VAL A 16 -5.80 6.02 -2.76
C VAL A 16 -4.53 5.73 -1.96
N PHE A 17 -3.57 5.04 -2.55
CA PHE A 17 -2.28 4.78 -1.92
C PHE A 17 -1.17 4.65 -2.96
N PHE A 18 0.06 4.93 -2.53
CA PHE A 18 1.26 4.62 -3.29
C PHE A 18 1.87 3.32 -2.81
N SER A 19 2.62 2.68 -3.72
CA SER A 19 3.50 1.58 -3.36
C SER A 19 4.89 1.76 -3.98
N GLY A 20 5.94 1.42 -3.25
CA GLY A 20 7.31 1.41 -3.77
C GLY A 20 8.33 1.03 -2.71
N THR A 21 9.55 0.65 -3.11
CA THR A 21 10.55 0.10 -2.18
C THR A 21 10.83 1.01 -0.97
N ALA A 22 10.86 2.32 -1.16
CA ALA A 22 11.13 3.27 -0.08
C ALA A 22 9.87 3.70 0.70
N MET A 23 8.71 3.78 0.05
CA MET A 23 7.45 4.21 0.67
C MET A 23 6.61 3.05 1.22
N GLU A 24 6.99 1.83 0.88
CA GLU A 24 6.26 0.59 1.15
C GLU A 24 4.83 0.62 0.57
N VAL A 25 3.82 0.70 1.44
CA VAL A 25 2.42 0.99 1.13
C VAL A 25 2.04 2.23 1.93
N ALA A 26 1.78 3.34 1.23
CA ALA A 26 1.57 4.65 1.83
C ALA A 26 0.19 5.24 1.45
N PRO A 27 -0.69 5.54 2.41
CA PRO A 27 -2.00 6.13 2.11
C PRO A 27 -1.86 7.55 1.56
N VAL A 28 -2.71 7.88 0.59
CA VAL A 28 -2.90 9.23 0.06
C VAL A 28 -4.29 9.70 0.51
N VAL A 29 -4.33 10.67 1.42
CA VAL A 29 -5.58 11.17 2.01
C VAL A 29 -6.10 12.45 1.34
N GLU A 30 -5.30 13.06 0.48
CA GLU A 30 -5.61 14.30 -0.22
C GLU A 30 -4.86 14.35 -1.55
N VAL A 31 -5.55 14.77 -2.61
CA VAL A 31 -5.00 14.97 -3.96
C VAL A 31 -5.48 16.33 -4.45
N ASP A 32 -4.56 17.21 -4.82
CA ASP A 32 -4.88 18.55 -5.32
C ASP A 32 -5.81 19.35 -4.38
N ASP A 33 -5.50 19.35 -3.09
CA ASP A 33 -6.29 19.98 -2.01
C ASP A 33 -7.72 19.41 -1.85
N ILE A 34 -8.02 18.27 -2.48
CA ILE A 34 -9.29 17.53 -2.36
C ILE A 34 -9.06 16.28 -1.53
N LYS A 35 -9.77 16.17 -0.41
CA LYS A 35 -9.72 14.97 0.45
C LYS A 35 -10.20 13.74 -0.32
N VAL A 36 -9.46 12.65 -0.20
CA VAL A 36 -9.91 11.32 -0.62
C VAL A 36 -10.84 10.80 0.47
N ALA A 37 -12.09 10.50 0.11
CA ALA A 37 -13.15 10.10 1.04
C ALA A 37 -13.25 11.03 2.27
N ASP A 38 -12.98 10.51 3.48
CA ASP A 38 -13.06 11.26 4.74
C ASP A 38 -11.70 11.89 5.16
N GLY A 39 -10.69 11.81 4.31
CA GLY A 39 -9.34 12.31 4.58
C GLY A 39 -8.55 11.47 5.58
N LYS A 40 -8.90 10.19 5.76
CA LYS A 40 -8.17 9.25 6.61
C LYS A 40 -7.64 8.06 5.80
N PRO A 41 -6.59 7.37 6.28
CA PRO A 41 -6.15 6.13 5.67
C PRO A 41 -7.27 5.10 5.66
N GLY A 42 -7.58 4.57 4.47
CA GLY A 42 -8.61 3.59 4.31
C GLY A 42 -8.21 2.18 4.80
N LYS A 43 -9.21 1.32 4.94
CA LYS A 43 -9.06 -0.01 5.53
C LYS A 43 -8.18 -0.91 4.67
N VAL A 44 -8.38 -0.92 3.35
CA VAL A 44 -7.63 -1.79 2.43
C VAL A 44 -6.16 -1.40 2.42
N CYS A 45 -5.86 -0.09 2.37
CA CYS A 45 -4.50 0.41 2.46
C CYS A 45 -3.80 -0.01 3.75
N LEU A 46 -4.48 0.07 4.90
CA LEU A 46 -3.90 -0.32 6.20
C LEU A 46 -3.67 -1.83 6.30
N GLU A 47 -4.58 -2.64 5.78
CA GLU A 47 -4.43 -4.10 5.71
C GLU A 47 -3.25 -4.48 4.81
N LEU A 48 -3.12 -3.86 3.64
CA LEU A 48 -1.99 -4.06 2.73
C LEU A 48 -0.66 -3.63 3.36
N LYS A 49 -0.63 -2.49 4.05
CA LYS A 49 0.56 -2.02 4.76
C LYS A 49 1.00 -3.00 5.84
N LYS A 50 0.07 -3.49 6.66
CA LYS A 50 0.36 -4.50 7.67
C LYS A 50 0.88 -5.79 7.03
N LEU A 51 0.20 -6.27 5.99
CA LEU A 51 0.60 -7.48 5.28
C LEU A 51 2.01 -7.32 4.72
N PHE A 52 2.30 -6.23 4.00
CA PHE A 52 3.61 -5.94 3.45
C PHE A 52 4.71 -5.99 4.51
N ALA A 53 4.49 -5.34 5.66
CA ALA A 53 5.43 -5.38 6.78
C ALA A 53 5.63 -6.80 7.32
N ASP A 54 4.59 -7.63 7.40
CA ASP A 54 4.71 -9.02 7.82
C ASP A 54 5.48 -9.88 6.81
N LEU A 55 5.32 -9.60 5.51
CA LEU A 55 6.08 -10.27 4.46
C LEU A 55 7.57 -9.88 4.52
N THR A 56 7.89 -8.59 4.59
CA THR A 56 9.29 -8.11 4.56
C THR A 56 10.08 -8.48 5.82
N HIS A 57 9.41 -8.68 6.95
CA HIS A 57 10.03 -9.15 8.19
C HIS A 57 10.04 -10.68 8.33
N GLY A 58 9.61 -11.44 7.32
CA GLY A 58 9.61 -12.91 7.37
C GLY A 58 8.64 -13.51 8.39
N ARG A 59 7.58 -12.77 8.74
CA ARG A 59 6.52 -13.24 9.65
C ARG A 59 5.44 -14.06 8.95
N ASN A 60 5.53 -14.18 7.62
CA ASN A 60 4.61 -14.96 6.81
C ASN A 60 5.34 -16.10 6.07
N PRO A 61 5.17 -17.37 6.51
CA PRO A 61 5.84 -18.52 5.90
C PRO A 61 5.54 -18.71 4.41
N LYS A 62 4.39 -18.26 3.93
CA LYS A 62 3.95 -18.44 2.54
C LYS A 62 4.84 -17.69 1.53
N TYR A 63 5.50 -16.61 1.95
CA TYR A 63 6.26 -15.72 1.06
C TYR A 63 7.76 -15.69 1.39
N MET A 64 8.27 -16.70 2.09
CA MET A 64 9.68 -16.76 2.47
C MET A 64 10.64 -16.77 1.27
N ASP A 65 10.19 -17.29 0.13
CA ASP A 65 10.96 -17.30 -1.12
C ASP A 65 11.25 -15.88 -1.66
N ALA A 66 10.51 -14.86 -1.20
CA ALA A 66 10.76 -13.46 -1.54
C ALA A 66 11.85 -12.81 -0.67
N LEU A 67 12.37 -13.51 0.35
CA LEU A 67 13.38 -12.99 1.26
C LEU A 67 14.71 -13.69 1.01
N ARG A 68 15.79 -12.91 0.97
CA ARG A 68 17.16 -13.44 0.92
C ARG A 68 17.85 -13.21 2.28
N PRO A 69 18.02 -14.25 3.11
CA PRO A 69 18.81 -14.14 4.34
C PRO A 69 20.25 -13.74 4.01
N VAL A 70 20.82 -12.79 4.74
CA VAL A 70 22.21 -12.36 4.55
C VAL A 70 23.16 -13.10 5.48
N TYR A 71 22.70 -13.42 6.69
CA TYR A 71 23.46 -14.16 7.69
C TYR A 71 22.89 -15.56 7.85
N GLU A 72 23.77 -16.53 8.13
CA GLU A 72 23.36 -17.83 8.62
C GLU A 72 22.94 -17.70 10.09
N LYS A 73 22.00 -18.56 10.48
CA LYS A 73 21.42 -18.56 11.83
C LYS A 73 22.34 -19.28 12.82
#